data_AF-A0A957RB21-F1
#
_entry.id   AF-A0A957RB21-F1
#
_cell.length_a   1.000
_cell.length_b   1.000
_cell.length_c   1.000
_cell.angle_alpha   90.00
_cell.angle_beta   90.00
_cell.angle_gamma   90.00
#
_symmetry.space_group_name_H-M   'P 1'
#
loop_
_entity.id
_entity.type
_entity.pdbx_description
1 polymer ?
#
loop_
_entity_poly.entity_id
_entity_poly.type
_entity_poly.pdbx_seq_one_letter_code
_entity_poly.pdbx_strand_id
1 'polypeptide(L)'
;GIALAVGATGLVLRPEAVGALSTSLSAWFAALTGASANPAAWPFVRLVVDQPLLVVFGPIGLALLTLDARRRDQSSLALLAWLWLAWGLLTWLLPGRQPLVLPLVGLPLALSAGYLAERVAAGRADGLTALELLALLTVQIVLAVAGAIWLVALVDSQIVSGQPWFTGLIIVALSLVVWVIYGFWAGWGLMARLAFYFYGALLLALTVRSTWQLNQMFGLMQPGGIWPASTSPDMRLLVEDVERLSSARRGDPNQAELLAVYDVAPDPVVGWYLRDMRNLEHVRGVDASTFQAQSFAALGAPNWPLIVAPATRNDSLALPDPYIGSDYDEVVVWNTAMLPQPPVDDASDVQDPQRTWSTYQRPLLRWLMYRKVEQPPTVQSVTLWAAR
;
A
#
# COMPACT_ATOMS: atom_id res chain seq x y z
N GLY A 1 -21.19 -18.08 -6.43
CA GLY A 1 -21.86 -16.78 -6.62
C GLY A 1 -21.43 -15.78 -5.57
N ILE A 2 -22.10 -15.76 -4.41
CA ILE A 2 -21.86 -14.77 -3.33
C ILE A 2 -20.46 -14.89 -2.72
N ALA A 3 -19.94 -16.10 -2.46
CA ALA A 3 -18.57 -16.28 -1.95
C ALA A 3 -17.48 -15.83 -2.95
N LEU A 4 -17.76 -15.95 -4.26
CA LEU A 4 -16.89 -15.45 -5.33
C LEU A 4 -16.98 -13.93 -5.44
N ALA A 5 -18.18 -13.36 -5.27
CA ALA A 5 -18.38 -11.92 -5.20
C ALA A 5 -17.70 -11.30 -3.95
N VAL A 6 -17.78 -11.97 -2.80
CA VAL A 6 -17.15 -11.59 -1.53
C VAL A 6 -15.62 -11.82 -1.53
N GLY A 7 -15.12 -12.82 -2.24
CA GLY A 7 -13.68 -12.98 -2.50
C GLY A 7 -13.15 -11.97 -3.52
N ALA A 8 -13.98 -11.56 -4.48
CA ALA A 8 -13.66 -10.58 -5.52
C ALA A 8 -13.77 -9.11 -5.04
N THR A 9 -14.45 -8.84 -3.92
CA THR A 9 -14.78 -7.47 -3.49
C THR A 9 -13.57 -6.58 -3.19
N GLY A 10 -12.40 -7.14 -2.84
CA GLY A 10 -11.25 -6.30 -2.46
C GLY A 10 -10.37 -5.83 -3.62
N LEU A 11 -10.36 -6.54 -4.75
CA LEU A 11 -9.48 -6.28 -5.91
C LEU A 11 -10.24 -6.06 -7.23
N VAL A 12 -11.36 -6.74 -7.44
CA VAL A 12 -12.14 -6.68 -8.70
C VAL A 12 -13.18 -5.55 -8.68
N LEU A 13 -13.66 -5.12 -7.51
CA LEU A 13 -14.60 -4.00 -7.38
C LEU A 13 -13.93 -2.61 -7.34
N ARG A 14 -12.64 -2.51 -7.65
CA ARG A 14 -11.96 -1.21 -7.74
C ARG A 14 -12.14 -0.65 -9.16
N PRO A 15 -12.93 0.43 -9.38
CA PRO A 15 -12.98 1.09 -10.69
C PRO A 15 -11.60 1.62 -11.11
N GLU A 16 -10.78 2.02 -10.13
CA GLU A 16 -9.37 2.35 -10.33
C GLU A 16 -8.52 1.16 -10.77
N ALA A 17 -8.83 -0.08 -10.34
CA ALA A 17 -8.12 -1.25 -10.84
C ALA A 17 -8.48 -1.54 -12.30
N VAL A 18 -9.72 -1.26 -12.72
CA VAL A 18 -10.13 -1.40 -14.13
C VAL A 18 -9.46 -0.36 -15.02
N GLY A 19 -9.39 0.91 -14.58
CA GLY A 19 -8.58 1.94 -15.26
C GLY A 19 -7.09 1.65 -15.21
N ALA A 20 -6.62 1.08 -14.08
CA ALA A 20 -5.27 0.59 -13.94
C ALA A 20 -4.99 -0.62 -14.83
N LEU A 21 -5.95 -1.41 -15.32
CA LEU A 21 -5.63 -2.54 -16.20
C LEU A 21 -4.94 -2.08 -17.51
N SER A 22 -5.33 -0.91 -18.06
CA SER A 22 -4.69 -0.39 -19.28
C SER A 22 -3.34 0.27 -19.01
N THR A 23 -3.20 1.04 -17.92
CA THR A 23 -1.93 1.65 -17.51
C THR A 23 -0.99 0.66 -16.81
N SER A 24 -1.52 -0.44 -16.29
CA SER A 24 -0.75 -1.50 -15.63
C SER A 24 -0.02 -2.36 -16.63
N LEU A 25 -0.52 -2.58 -17.85
CA LEU A 25 0.26 -3.36 -18.83
C LEU A 25 1.55 -2.61 -19.20
N SER A 26 1.47 -1.31 -19.48
CA SER A 26 2.64 -0.47 -19.74
C SER A 26 3.52 -0.30 -18.50
N ALA A 27 2.92 -0.07 -17.32
CA ALA A 27 3.66 0.01 -16.06
C ALA A 27 4.30 -1.32 -15.64
N TRP A 28 3.70 -2.47 -16.00
CA TRP A 28 4.20 -3.82 -15.75
C TRP A 28 5.37 -4.14 -16.68
N PHE A 29 5.28 -3.76 -17.97
CA PHE A 29 6.43 -3.83 -18.88
C PHE A 29 7.58 -2.90 -18.45
N ALA A 30 7.27 -1.69 -17.96
CA ALA A 30 8.27 -0.80 -17.38
C ALA A 30 8.82 -1.32 -16.04
N ALA A 31 8.04 -2.11 -15.28
CA ALA A 31 8.48 -2.73 -14.04
C ALA A 31 9.58 -3.75 -14.29
N LEU A 32 9.48 -4.53 -15.38
CA LEU A 32 10.45 -5.56 -15.74
C LEU A 32 11.88 -4.99 -15.89
N THR A 33 12.02 -3.68 -16.12
CA THR A 33 13.29 -2.97 -16.31
C THR A 33 13.62 -2.00 -15.17
N GLY A 34 12.76 -1.86 -14.15
CA GLY A 34 12.76 -0.71 -13.23
C GLY A 34 13.54 -0.89 -11.91
N ALA A 35 14.24 0.18 -11.51
CA ALA A 35 15.09 0.30 -10.31
C ALA A 35 14.34 0.45 -8.96
N SER A 36 13.01 0.60 -8.97
CA SER A 36 12.19 0.79 -7.77
C SER A 36 11.50 -0.52 -7.34
N ALA A 37 12.28 -1.55 -7.01
CA ALA A 37 11.74 -2.85 -6.63
C ALA A 37 11.36 -2.89 -5.13
N ASN A 38 10.11 -3.21 -4.82
CA ASN A 38 9.71 -3.57 -3.46
C ASN A 38 10.50 -4.80 -2.96
N PRO A 39 10.75 -4.94 -1.65
CA PRO A 39 11.46 -6.09 -1.11
C PRO A 39 10.70 -7.40 -1.37
N ALA A 40 11.38 -8.54 -1.38
CA ALA A 40 10.78 -9.82 -1.74
C ALA A 40 9.60 -10.24 -0.85
N ALA A 41 9.61 -9.84 0.42
CA ALA A 41 8.53 -10.11 1.36
C ALA A 41 7.29 -9.23 1.15
N TRP A 42 7.39 -8.13 0.41
CA TRP A 42 6.33 -7.13 0.26
C TRP A 42 5.00 -7.70 -0.25
N PRO A 43 4.95 -8.56 -1.29
CA PRO A 43 3.68 -9.11 -1.77
C PRO A 43 2.99 -9.98 -0.72
N PHE A 44 3.76 -10.73 0.08
CA PHE A 44 3.22 -11.57 1.16
C PHE A 44 2.61 -10.72 2.26
N VAL A 45 3.35 -9.70 2.72
CA VAL A 45 2.89 -8.76 3.75
C VAL A 45 1.60 -8.07 3.28
N ARG A 46 1.57 -7.61 2.03
CA ARG A 46 0.38 -6.99 1.45
C ARG A 46 -0.78 -7.96 1.34
N LEU A 47 -0.56 -9.21 0.92
CA LEU A 47 -1.62 -10.20 0.85
C LEU A 47 -2.24 -10.48 2.24
N VAL A 48 -1.42 -10.56 3.29
CA VAL A 48 -1.89 -10.75 4.68
C VAL A 48 -2.71 -9.57 5.17
N VAL A 49 -2.24 -8.35 4.93
CA VAL A 49 -2.90 -7.12 5.40
C VAL A 49 -4.14 -6.79 4.57
N ASP A 50 -4.05 -6.95 3.26
CA ASP A 50 -5.09 -6.53 2.34
C ASP A 50 -6.20 -7.58 2.19
N GLN A 51 -5.85 -8.87 2.25
CA GLN A 51 -6.74 -10.01 1.99
C GLN A 51 -6.59 -11.13 3.04
N PRO A 52 -6.73 -10.85 4.35
CA PRO A 52 -6.51 -11.83 5.40
C PRO A 52 -7.42 -13.07 5.27
N LEU A 53 -8.65 -12.89 4.77
CA LEU A 53 -9.56 -13.99 4.48
C LEU A 53 -8.97 -14.97 3.46
N LEU A 54 -8.39 -14.46 2.37
CA LEU A 54 -7.81 -15.30 1.31
C LEU A 54 -6.55 -16.02 1.78
N VAL A 55 -5.74 -15.36 2.62
CA VAL A 55 -4.53 -15.99 3.19
C VAL A 55 -4.87 -17.17 4.09
N VAL A 56 -5.95 -17.09 4.86
CA VAL A 56 -6.32 -18.19 5.78
C VAL A 56 -7.14 -19.25 5.05
N PHE A 57 -8.22 -18.87 4.36
CA PHE A 57 -9.14 -19.83 3.75
C PHE A 57 -8.72 -20.33 2.38
N GLY A 58 -7.91 -19.57 1.65
CA GLY A 58 -7.40 -19.95 0.33
C GLY A 58 -6.56 -21.23 0.37
N PRO A 59 -5.49 -21.31 1.19
CA PRO A 59 -4.67 -22.52 1.31
C PRO A 59 -5.44 -23.73 1.83
N ILE A 60 -6.32 -23.54 2.83
CA ILE A 60 -7.16 -24.61 3.38
C ILE A 60 -8.10 -25.16 2.29
N GLY A 61 -8.76 -24.27 1.56
CA GLY A 61 -9.61 -24.63 0.43
C GLY A 61 -8.84 -25.33 -0.68
N LEU A 62 -7.62 -24.89 -0.97
CA LEU A 62 -6.78 -25.47 -2.01
C LEU A 62 -6.35 -26.90 -1.62
N ALA A 63 -5.96 -27.09 -0.36
CA ALA A 63 -5.63 -28.40 0.17
C ALA A 63 -6.82 -29.36 0.08
N LEU A 64 -8.01 -28.93 0.50
CA LEU A 64 -9.22 -29.76 0.41
C LEU A 64 -9.60 -30.08 -1.04
N LEU A 65 -9.57 -29.07 -1.91
CA LEU A 65 -9.82 -29.24 -3.32
C LEU A 65 -8.86 -30.27 -3.94
N THR A 66 -7.58 -30.28 -3.53
CA THR A 66 -6.62 -31.29 -4.01
C THR A 66 -6.87 -32.69 -3.44
N LEU A 67 -7.32 -32.79 -2.19
CA LEU A 67 -7.65 -34.07 -1.57
C LEU A 67 -8.89 -34.70 -2.21
N ASP A 68 -9.91 -33.89 -2.52
CA ASP A 68 -11.11 -34.37 -3.18
C ASP A 68 -10.86 -34.68 -4.66
N ALA A 69 -10.03 -33.89 -5.35
CA ALA A 69 -9.59 -34.18 -6.71
C ALA A 69 -8.92 -35.57 -6.82
N ARG A 70 -8.07 -35.93 -5.85
CA ARG A 70 -7.44 -37.26 -5.76
C ARG A 70 -8.45 -38.38 -5.49
N ARG A 71 -9.54 -38.09 -4.79
CA ARG A 71 -10.58 -39.08 -4.45
C ARG A 71 -11.60 -39.29 -5.57
N ARG A 72 -11.85 -38.27 -6.39
CA ARG A 72 -12.93 -38.26 -7.42
C ARG A 72 -12.41 -38.32 -8.86
N ASP A 73 -11.11 -38.48 -9.06
CA ASP A 73 -10.44 -38.48 -10.37
C ASP A 73 -10.68 -37.22 -11.23
N GLN A 74 -11.07 -36.12 -10.57
CA GLN A 74 -11.34 -34.82 -11.20
C GLN A 74 -10.23 -33.84 -10.81
N SER A 75 -9.08 -33.93 -11.48
CA SER A 75 -7.87 -33.17 -11.16
C SER A 75 -7.76 -31.80 -11.84
N SER A 76 -8.57 -31.51 -12.86
CA SER A 76 -8.39 -30.35 -13.73
C SER A 76 -8.49 -29.00 -13.00
N LEU A 77 -9.48 -28.82 -12.12
CA LEU A 77 -9.63 -27.58 -11.33
C LEU A 77 -8.51 -27.40 -10.31
N ALA A 78 -8.05 -28.49 -9.69
CA ALA A 78 -6.95 -28.47 -8.73
C ALA A 78 -5.64 -28.10 -9.41
N LEU A 79 -5.36 -28.72 -10.55
CA LEU A 79 -4.20 -28.43 -11.37
C LEU A 79 -4.23 -26.99 -11.89
N LEU A 80 -5.37 -26.51 -12.36
CA LEU A 80 -5.51 -25.13 -12.83
C LEU A 80 -5.25 -24.13 -11.69
N ALA A 81 -5.83 -24.35 -10.51
CA ALA A 81 -5.60 -23.48 -9.36
C ALA A 81 -4.12 -23.47 -8.92
N TRP A 82 -3.47 -24.64 -8.90
CA TRP A 82 -2.04 -24.76 -8.58
C TRP A 82 -1.14 -24.12 -9.64
N LEU A 83 -1.39 -24.35 -10.92
CA LEU A 83 -0.61 -23.77 -12.02
C LEU A 83 -0.77 -22.25 -12.05
N TRP A 84 -1.98 -21.73 -11.83
CA TRP A 84 -2.21 -20.30 -11.71
C TRP A 84 -1.47 -19.73 -10.48
N LEU A 85 -1.61 -20.35 -9.31
CA LEU A 85 -0.93 -19.89 -8.12
C LEU A 85 0.59 -19.92 -8.28
N ALA A 86 1.14 -20.96 -8.91
CA ALA A 86 2.56 -21.06 -9.24
C ALA A 86 3.00 -19.95 -10.20
N TRP A 87 2.20 -19.66 -11.23
CA TRP A 87 2.45 -18.54 -12.13
C TRP A 87 2.45 -17.18 -11.40
N GLY A 88 1.46 -16.94 -10.54
CA GLY A 88 1.39 -15.75 -9.70
C GLY A 88 2.60 -15.60 -8.77
N LEU A 89 3.02 -16.68 -8.10
CA LEU A 89 4.20 -16.68 -7.25
C LEU A 89 5.50 -16.47 -8.04
N LEU A 90 5.60 -17.03 -9.25
CA LEU A 90 6.77 -16.84 -10.11
C LEU A 90 6.92 -15.36 -10.51
N THR A 91 5.81 -14.68 -10.79
CA THR A 91 5.84 -13.23 -11.07
C THR A 91 6.26 -12.37 -9.87
N TRP A 92 6.19 -12.88 -8.63
CA TRP A 92 6.74 -12.19 -7.45
C TRP A 92 8.28 -12.25 -7.37
N LEU A 93 8.90 -13.18 -8.11
CA LEU A 93 10.36 -13.32 -8.18
C LEU A 93 11.00 -12.36 -9.19
N LEU A 94 10.22 -11.78 -10.10
CA LEU A 94 10.72 -10.86 -11.13
C LEU A 94 11.20 -9.53 -10.53
N PRO A 95 12.22 -8.88 -11.14
CA PRO A 95 12.59 -7.51 -10.81
C PRO A 95 11.42 -6.56 -11.13
N GLY A 96 11.18 -5.57 -10.27
CA GLY A 96 10.02 -4.66 -10.40
C GLY A 96 8.74 -5.13 -9.70
N ARG A 97 8.84 -5.67 -8.49
CA ARG A 97 7.69 -6.16 -7.70
C ARG A 97 6.65 -5.05 -7.48
N GLN A 98 5.52 -5.14 -8.17
CA GLN A 98 4.43 -4.16 -8.11
C GLN A 98 3.15 -4.73 -7.45
N PRO A 99 2.30 -3.86 -6.87
CA PRO A 99 1.00 -4.26 -6.29
C PRO A 99 0.06 -4.97 -7.25
N LEU A 100 0.24 -4.72 -8.55
CA LEU A 100 -0.56 -5.28 -9.65
C LEU A 100 -0.46 -6.80 -9.75
N VAL A 101 0.55 -7.42 -9.12
CA VAL A 101 0.73 -8.88 -9.12
C VAL A 101 -0.09 -9.57 -8.02
N LEU A 102 -0.67 -8.83 -7.07
CA LEU A 102 -1.54 -9.38 -6.02
C LEU A 102 -2.80 -10.08 -6.56
N PRO A 103 -3.57 -9.52 -7.52
CA PRO A 103 -4.73 -10.22 -8.08
C PRO A 103 -4.41 -11.53 -8.80
N LEU A 104 -3.20 -11.68 -9.36
CA LEU A 104 -2.74 -12.92 -9.98
C LEU A 104 -2.71 -14.09 -8.98
N VAL A 105 -2.33 -13.83 -7.73
CA VAL A 105 -2.36 -14.82 -6.63
C VAL A 105 -3.71 -14.82 -5.90
N GLY A 106 -4.38 -13.67 -5.81
CA GLY A 106 -5.66 -13.53 -5.12
C GLY A 106 -6.79 -14.34 -5.76
N LEU A 107 -6.85 -14.42 -7.09
CA LEU A 107 -7.90 -15.16 -7.80
C LEU A 107 -7.92 -16.67 -7.52
N PRO A 108 -6.81 -17.43 -7.66
CA PRO A 108 -6.82 -18.85 -7.32
C PRO A 108 -7.13 -19.10 -5.84
N LEU A 109 -6.68 -18.21 -4.94
CA LEU A 109 -7.03 -18.28 -3.52
C LEU A 109 -8.50 -17.97 -3.24
N ALA A 110 -9.12 -17.07 -4.00
CA ALA A 110 -10.54 -16.76 -3.88
C ALA A 110 -11.41 -17.93 -4.38
N LEU A 111 -11.01 -18.58 -5.47
CA LEU A 111 -11.67 -19.79 -5.97
C LEU A 111 -11.62 -20.91 -4.91
N SER A 112 -10.44 -21.14 -4.32
CA SER A 112 -10.29 -22.18 -3.31
C SER A 112 -10.99 -21.84 -1.99
N ALA A 113 -10.98 -20.58 -1.55
CA ALA A 113 -11.77 -20.13 -0.40
C ALA A 113 -13.28 -20.27 -0.65
N GLY A 114 -13.73 -19.99 -1.87
CA GLY A 114 -15.12 -20.21 -2.29
C GLY A 114 -15.52 -21.68 -2.24
N TYR A 115 -14.65 -22.58 -2.71
CA TYR A 115 -14.83 -24.03 -2.61
C TYR A 115 -14.96 -24.50 -1.16
N LEU A 116 -14.10 -23.98 -0.27
CA LEU A 116 -14.18 -24.26 1.17
C LEU A 116 -15.52 -23.82 1.75
N ALA A 117 -15.95 -22.59 1.45
CA ALA A 117 -17.22 -22.05 1.94
C ALA A 117 -18.42 -22.89 1.49
N GLU A 118 -18.44 -23.34 0.23
CA GLU A 118 -19.48 -24.23 -0.29
C GLU A 118 -19.52 -25.57 0.45
N ARG A 119 -18.35 -26.19 0.70
CA ARG A 119 -18.25 -27.45 1.43
C ARG A 119 -18.78 -27.33 2.86
N VAL A 120 -18.44 -26.23 3.54
CA VAL A 120 -18.91 -25.97 4.91
C VAL A 120 -20.42 -25.72 4.93
N ALA A 121 -20.94 -24.98 3.95
CA ALA A 121 -22.36 -24.63 3.84
C ALA A 121 -23.26 -25.84 3.49
N ALA A 122 -22.74 -26.86 2.83
CA ALA A 122 -23.51 -28.05 2.46
C ALA A 122 -23.92 -28.95 3.65
N GLY A 123 -23.36 -28.73 4.86
CA GLY A 123 -23.67 -29.54 6.03
C GLY A 123 -24.84 -29.01 6.87
N ARG A 124 -25.74 -29.89 7.34
CA ARG A 124 -26.79 -29.53 8.33
C ARG A 124 -26.21 -29.18 9.70
N ALA A 125 -26.60 -28.05 10.26
CA ALA A 125 -26.19 -27.58 11.58
C ALA A 125 -27.24 -27.96 12.63
N ASP A 126 -27.27 -29.25 12.99
CA ASP A 126 -28.17 -29.76 14.03
C ASP A 126 -27.31 -30.13 15.26
N GLY A 127 -27.72 -29.72 16.46
CA GLY A 127 -27.09 -30.20 17.71
C GLY A 127 -26.86 -29.19 18.84
N LEU A 128 -27.05 -27.88 18.61
CA LEU A 128 -26.96 -26.86 19.67
C LEU A 128 -28.30 -26.19 19.92
N THR A 129 -28.54 -25.81 21.18
CA THR A 129 -29.63 -24.90 21.53
C THR A 129 -29.32 -23.47 21.11
N ALA A 130 -30.34 -22.65 20.84
CA ALA A 130 -30.17 -21.25 20.49
C ALA A 130 -29.44 -20.44 21.58
N LEU A 131 -29.63 -20.82 22.85
CA LEU A 131 -29.00 -20.16 24.00
C LEU A 131 -27.50 -20.49 24.09
N GLU A 132 -27.11 -21.75 23.86
CA GLU A 132 -25.68 -22.13 23.79
C GLU A 132 -24.97 -21.44 22.64
N LEU A 133 -25.61 -21.38 21.46
CA LEU A 133 -25.06 -20.67 20.31
C LEU A 133 -24.88 -19.18 20.61
N LEU A 134 -25.88 -18.53 21.20
CA LEU A 134 -25.82 -17.12 21.57
C LEU A 134 -24.72 -16.88 22.61
N ALA A 135 -24.62 -17.72 23.64
CA ALA A 135 -23.60 -17.61 24.67
C ALA A 135 -22.18 -17.77 24.07
N LEU A 136 -21.97 -18.79 23.24
CA LEU A 136 -20.71 -19.02 22.56
C LEU A 136 -20.31 -17.83 21.68
N LEU A 137 -21.22 -17.36 20.83
CA LEU A 137 -20.95 -16.21 19.96
C LEU A 137 -20.69 -14.94 20.78
N THR A 138 -21.42 -14.71 21.86
CA THR A 138 -21.22 -13.54 22.74
C THR A 138 -19.84 -13.57 23.37
N VAL A 139 -19.44 -14.71 23.94
CA VAL A 139 -18.10 -14.89 24.51
C VAL A 139 -17.02 -14.64 23.46
N GLN A 140 -17.20 -15.19 22.26
CA GLN A 140 -16.23 -15.02 21.17
C GLN A 140 -16.14 -13.57 20.67
N ILE A 141 -17.26 -12.86 20.59
CA ILE A 141 -17.28 -11.42 20.27
C ILE A 141 -16.53 -10.63 21.34
N VAL A 142 -16.80 -10.87 22.62
CA VAL A 142 -16.12 -10.20 23.73
C VAL A 142 -14.62 -10.44 23.67
N LEU A 143 -14.18 -11.68 23.43
CA LEU A 143 -12.76 -12.00 23.28
C LEU A 143 -12.13 -11.34 22.05
N ALA A 144 -12.82 -11.29 20.93
CA ALA A 144 -12.33 -10.60 19.73
C ALA A 144 -12.16 -9.09 19.96
N VAL A 145 -13.13 -8.44 20.61
CA VAL A 145 -13.07 -7.02 20.97
C VAL A 145 -11.97 -6.75 21.98
N ALA A 146 -11.85 -7.58 23.03
CA ALA A 146 -10.78 -7.47 24.02
C ALA A 146 -9.40 -7.64 23.36
N GLY A 147 -9.25 -8.63 22.47
CA GLY A 147 -8.02 -8.84 21.70
C GLY A 147 -7.66 -7.63 20.84
N ALA A 148 -8.64 -7.01 20.18
CA ALA A 148 -8.42 -5.80 19.40
C ALA A 148 -7.97 -4.62 20.28
N ILE A 149 -8.57 -4.43 21.46
CA ILE A 149 -8.18 -3.36 22.41
C ILE A 149 -6.74 -3.55 22.88
N TRP A 150 -6.37 -4.78 23.26
CA TRP A 150 -5.00 -5.07 23.70
C TRP A 150 -3.98 -4.96 22.57
N LEU A 151 -4.37 -5.28 21.33
CA LEU A 151 -3.54 -5.05 20.17
C LEU A 151 -3.30 -3.54 19.93
N VAL A 152 -4.33 -2.71 20.07
CA VAL A 152 -4.18 -1.24 20.01
C VAL A 152 -3.27 -0.73 21.13
N ALA A 153 -3.50 -1.16 22.37
CA ALA A 153 -2.69 -0.77 23.52
C ALA A 153 -1.22 -1.17 23.34
N LEU A 154 -0.97 -2.35 22.75
CA LEU A 154 0.37 -2.79 22.40
C LEU A 154 1.02 -1.81 21.42
N VAL A 155 0.33 -1.47 20.33
CA VAL A 155 0.86 -0.60 19.27
C VAL A 155 1.11 0.83 19.72
N ASP A 156 0.27 1.35 20.62
CA ASP A 156 0.44 2.70 21.16
C ASP A 156 1.47 2.80 22.28
N SER A 157 1.83 1.67 22.91
CA SER A 157 2.84 1.64 23.97
C SER A 157 4.23 2.07 23.46
N GLN A 158 4.82 3.08 24.09
CA GLN A 158 6.19 3.52 23.79
C GLN A 158 7.25 2.69 24.52
N ILE A 159 6.85 2.02 25.60
CA ILE A 159 7.73 1.23 26.47
C ILE A 159 7.46 -0.25 26.22
N VAL A 160 8.54 -1.02 26.03
CA VAL A 160 8.49 -2.48 26.00
C VAL A 160 7.97 -2.97 27.33
N SER A 161 6.70 -3.38 27.31
CA SER A 161 6.08 -4.08 28.42
C SER A 161 5.66 -5.46 27.91
N GLY A 162 6.08 -6.49 28.63
CA GLY A 162 5.62 -7.86 28.34
C GLY A 162 4.12 -8.02 28.58
N GLN A 163 3.53 -7.19 29.43
CA GLN A 163 2.13 -7.28 29.84
C GLN A 163 1.13 -7.25 28.66
N PRO A 164 1.12 -6.25 27.76
CA PRO A 164 0.19 -6.23 26.62
C PRO A 164 0.41 -7.41 25.66
N TRP A 165 1.66 -7.80 25.42
CA TRP A 165 2.01 -8.98 24.63
C TRP A 165 1.40 -10.26 25.21
N PHE A 166 1.68 -10.55 26.49
CA PHE A 166 1.17 -11.75 27.16
C PHE A 166 -0.35 -11.74 27.27
N THR A 167 -0.95 -10.59 27.57
CA THR A 167 -2.41 -10.49 27.70
C THR A 167 -3.10 -10.74 26.36
N GLY A 168 -2.59 -10.16 25.26
CA GLY A 168 -3.10 -10.44 23.92
C GLY A 168 -2.98 -11.92 23.55
N LEU A 169 -1.83 -12.55 23.86
CA LEU A 169 -1.60 -13.98 23.61
C LEU A 169 -2.56 -14.86 24.42
N ILE A 170 -2.80 -14.54 25.70
CA ILE A 170 -3.75 -15.25 26.55
C ILE A 170 -5.17 -15.14 25.98
N ILE A 171 -5.59 -13.97 25.50
CA ILE A 171 -6.92 -13.78 24.90
C ILE A 171 -7.09 -14.64 23.65
N VAL A 172 -6.09 -14.68 22.76
CA VAL A 172 -6.11 -15.53 21.55
C VAL A 172 -6.14 -17.02 21.94
N ALA A 173 -5.31 -17.43 22.91
CA ALA A 173 -5.30 -18.80 23.41
C ALA A 173 -6.66 -19.19 24.00
N LEU A 174 -7.26 -18.31 24.81
CA LEU A 174 -8.58 -18.52 25.40
C LEU A 174 -9.67 -18.65 24.32
N SER A 175 -9.62 -17.80 23.29
CA SER A 175 -10.52 -17.86 22.12
C SER A 175 -10.49 -19.25 21.47
N LEU A 176 -9.30 -19.82 21.26
CA LEU A 176 -9.12 -21.16 20.69
C LEU A 176 -9.56 -22.27 21.65
N VAL A 177 -9.21 -22.16 22.93
CA VAL A 177 -9.57 -23.14 23.97
C VAL A 177 -11.09 -23.26 24.11
N VAL A 178 -11.83 -22.15 24.04
CA VAL A 178 -13.31 -22.18 24.08
C VAL A 178 -13.86 -23.05 22.93
N TRP A 179 -13.35 -22.91 21.71
CA TRP A 179 -13.77 -23.76 20.58
C TRP A 179 -13.41 -25.24 20.78
N VAL A 180 -12.25 -25.53 21.36
CA VAL A 180 -11.80 -26.91 21.64
C VAL A 180 -12.70 -27.57 22.68
N ILE A 181 -12.98 -26.88 23.80
CA ILE A 181 -13.84 -27.39 24.87
C ILE A 181 -15.25 -27.67 24.35
N TYR A 182 -15.83 -26.71 23.63
CA TYR A 182 -17.15 -26.89 23.02
C TYR A 182 -17.13 -27.93 21.90
N GLY A 183 -16.03 -28.06 21.15
CA GLY A 183 -15.83 -29.08 20.12
C GLY A 183 -15.85 -30.49 20.69
N PHE A 184 -15.25 -30.67 21.87
CA PHE A 184 -15.27 -31.93 22.59
C PHE A 184 -16.68 -32.32 23.08
N TRP A 185 -17.48 -31.35 23.54
CA TRP A 185 -18.82 -31.60 24.08
C TRP A 185 -19.92 -31.69 23.01
N ALA A 186 -20.00 -30.72 22.10
CA ALA A 186 -21.07 -30.59 21.12
C ALA A 186 -20.76 -31.26 19.77
N GLY A 187 -19.52 -31.72 19.58
CA GLY A 187 -19.06 -32.37 18.37
C GLY A 187 -18.21 -31.46 17.46
N TRP A 188 -17.07 -32.00 17.04
CA TRP A 188 -16.08 -31.32 16.21
C TRP A 188 -16.62 -30.85 14.87
N GLY A 189 -17.52 -31.61 14.24
CA GLY A 189 -18.08 -31.28 12.95
C GLY A 189 -18.93 -30.01 12.97
N LEU A 190 -19.75 -29.81 14.01
CA LEU A 190 -20.57 -28.62 14.17
C LEU A 190 -19.71 -27.42 14.59
N MET A 191 -18.81 -27.61 15.55
CA MET A 191 -17.95 -26.53 16.05
C MET A 191 -16.97 -26.01 15.01
N ALA A 192 -16.42 -26.87 14.16
CA ALA A 192 -15.57 -26.43 13.04
C ALA A 192 -16.34 -25.51 12.07
N ARG A 193 -17.64 -25.76 11.82
CA ARG A 193 -18.46 -24.90 10.95
C ARG A 193 -18.80 -23.57 11.62
N LEU A 194 -19.18 -23.60 12.89
CA LEU A 194 -19.43 -22.37 13.64
C LEU A 194 -18.17 -21.51 13.75
N ALA A 195 -17.03 -22.11 14.04
CA ALA A 195 -15.74 -21.42 14.03
C ALA A 195 -15.44 -20.86 12.63
N PHE A 196 -15.69 -21.64 11.57
CA PHE A 196 -15.55 -21.15 10.20
C PHE A 196 -16.43 -19.93 9.91
N TYR A 197 -17.70 -19.94 10.28
CA TYR A 197 -18.57 -18.78 10.08
C TYR A 197 -18.16 -17.58 10.91
N PHE A 198 -17.80 -17.79 12.18
CA PHE A 198 -17.37 -16.72 13.07
C PHE A 198 -16.07 -16.07 12.59
N TYR A 199 -15.00 -16.86 12.42
CA TYR A 199 -13.71 -16.34 11.94
C TYR A 199 -13.79 -15.89 10.48
N GLY A 200 -14.64 -16.53 9.66
CA GLY A 200 -14.90 -16.09 8.30
C GLY A 200 -15.55 -14.71 8.24
N ALA A 201 -16.54 -14.45 9.09
CA ALA A 201 -17.16 -13.13 9.21
C ALA A 201 -16.17 -12.09 9.76
N LEU A 202 -15.35 -12.45 10.76
CA LEU A 202 -14.31 -11.59 11.30
C LEU A 202 -13.26 -11.22 10.24
N LEU A 203 -12.72 -12.21 9.54
CA LEU A 203 -11.75 -12.01 8.46
C LEU A 203 -12.36 -11.23 7.30
N LEU A 204 -13.63 -11.47 6.97
CA LEU A 204 -14.35 -10.68 5.97
C LEU A 204 -14.46 -9.22 6.40
N ALA A 205 -14.85 -8.94 7.64
CA ALA A 205 -14.91 -7.57 8.16
C ALA A 205 -13.54 -6.89 8.12
N LEU A 206 -12.45 -7.61 8.41
CA LEU A 206 -11.09 -7.10 8.27
C LEU A 206 -10.72 -6.81 6.80
N THR A 207 -11.07 -7.69 5.86
CA THR A 207 -10.87 -7.47 4.42
C THR A 207 -11.66 -6.26 3.92
N VAL A 208 -12.91 -6.09 4.36
CA VAL A 208 -13.76 -4.93 4.02
C VAL A 208 -13.16 -3.65 4.61
N ARG A 209 -12.77 -3.66 5.89
CA ARG A 209 -12.07 -2.52 6.53
C ARG A 209 -10.81 -2.13 5.77
N SER A 210 -9.99 -3.12 5.43
CA SER A 210 -8.76 -2.95 4.64
C SER A 210 -9.04 -2.28 3.29
N THR A 211 -10.04 -2.77 2.57
CA THR A 211 -10.45 -2.24 1.26
C THR A 211 -10.99 -0.81 1.41
N TRP A 212 -11.77 -0.55 2.45
CA TRP A 212 -12.30 0.78 2.75
C TRP A 212 -11.19 1.80 3.03
N GLN A 213 -10.20 1.42 3.87
CA GLN A 213 -9.04 2.27 4.14
C GLN A 213 -8.25 2.60 2.88
N LEU A 214 -8.11 1.65 1.96
CA LEU A 214 -7.43 1.87 0.68
C LEU A 214 -8.17 2.83 -0.26
N ASN A 215 -9.50 2.91 -0.16
CA ASN A 215 -10.32 3.73 -1.07
C ASN A 215 -10.57 5.15 -0.56
N GLN A 216 -10.49 5.39 0.76
CA GLN A 216 -10.93 6.64 1.38
C GLN A 216 -9.79 7.47 1.98
N MET A 217 -8.55 6.97 1.98
CA MET A 217 -7.42 7.65 2.62
C MET A 217 -6.42 8.16 1.58
N PHE A 218 -6.69 9.37 1.08
CA PHE A 218 -5.73 10.16 0.30
C PHE A 218 -4.98 11.09 1.26
N GLY A 219 -4.06 10.53 2.05
CA GLY A 219 -3.20 11.32 2.94
C GLY A 219 -1.74 11.03 2.63
N LEU A 220 -0.89 12.07 2.65
CA LEU A 220 0.58 11.93 2.54
C LEU A 220 1.15 10.82 3.44
N MET A 221 0.61 10.70 4.65
CA MET A 221 1.02 9.74 5.67
C MET A 221 0.39 8.34 5.52
N GLN A 222 -0.47 8.14 4.52
CA GLN A 222 -1.28 6.94 4.32
C GLN A 222 -1.20 6.50 2.85
N PRO A 223 -0.24 5.60 2.53
CA PRO A 223 0.05 5.24 1.16
C PRO A 223 -1.12 4.51 0.49
N GLY A 224 -1.33 4.83 -0.78
CA GLY A 224 -2.26 4.13 -1.65
C GLY A 224 -1.95 2.63 -1.78
N GLY A 225 -2.97 1.86 -2.16
CA GLY A 225 -2.85 0.40 -2.25
C GLY A 225 -2.20 -0.11 -3.54
N ILE A 226 -2.34 0.63 -4.64
CA ILE A 226 -1.94 0.19 -5.99
C ILE A 226 -0.74 0.98 -6.52
N TRP A 227 -0.59 2.23 -6.09
CA TRP A 227 0.45 3.13 -6.56
C TRP A 227 1.47 3.35 -5.45
N PRO A 228 2.74 2.97 -5.66
CA PRO A 228 3.80 3.21 -4.68
C PRO A 228 4.21 4.68 -4.65
N ALA A 229 3.94 5.45 -5.71
CA ALA A 229 4.27 6.85 -5.83
C ALA A 229 2.99 7.69 -5.85
N SER A 230 3.02 8.81 -5.14
CA SER A 230 1.98 9.84 -5.18
C SER A 230 2.62 11.22 -5.31
N THR A 231 1.96 12.12 -6.02
CA THR A 231 2.39 13.52 -6.08
C THR A 231 2.29 14.15 -4.69
N SER A 232 3.32 14.89 -4.29
CA SER A 232 3.33 15.67 -3.06
C SER A 232 2.30 16.82 -3.13
N PRO A 233 1.60 17.15 -2.04
CA PRO A 233 0.85 18.39 -1.91
C PRO A 233 1.69 19.64 -2.10
N ASP A 234 3.01 19.57 -1.90
CA ASP A 234 3.92 20.69 -2.12
C ASP A 234 3.93 21.16 -3.58
N MET A 235 3.54 20.29 -4.52
CA MET A 235 3.31 20.71 -5.90
C MET A 235 2.18 21.74 -6.05
N ARG A 236 1.19 21.76 -5.13
CA ARG A 236 0.18 22.82 -5.10
C ARG A 236 0.78 24.13 -4.58
N LEU A 237 1.67 24.06 -3.58
CA LEU A 237 2.39 25.22 -3.08
C LEU A 237 3.30 25.81 -4.17
N LEU A 238 3.99 24.95 -4.94
CA LEU A 238 4.75 25.38 -6.12
C LEU A 238 3.87 26.18 -7.08
N VAL A 239 2.68 25.66 -7.44
CA VAL A 239 1.74 26.35 -8.34
C VAL A 239 1.29 27.68 -7.74
N GLU A 240 0.89 27.70 -6.46
CA GLU A 240 0.45 28.92 -5.76
C GLU A 240 1.55 29.98 -5.74
N ASP A 241 2.80 29.60 -5.48
CA ASP A 241 3.94 30.53 -5.47
C ASP A 241 4.32 31.00 -6.88
N VAL A 242 4.22 30.15 -7.90
CA VAL A 242 4.38 30.56 -9.30
C VAL A 242 3.29 31.57 -9.69
N GLU A 243 2.01 31.30 -9.37
CA GLU A 243 0.89 32.22 -9.64
C GLU A 243 1.05 33.55 -8.89
N ARG A 244 1.53 33.50 -7.64
CA ARG A 244 1.80 34.69 -6.84
C ARG A 244 2.95 35.52 -7.41
N LEU A 245 4.05 34.89 -7.82
CA LEU A 245 5.17 35.58 -8.46
C LEU A 245 4.77 36.13 -9.84
N SER A 246 3.95 35.38 -10.57
CA SER A 246 3.45 35.77 -11.88
C SER A 246 2.51 36.97 -11.80
N SER A 247 1.55 36.96 -10.88
CA SER A 247 0.67 38.10 -10.61
C SER A 247 1.44 39.33 -10.13
N ALA A 248 2.47 39.16 -9.29
CA ALA A 248 3.31 40.26 -8.85
C ALA A 248 4.14 40.89 -9.99
N ARG A 249 4.58 40.09 -10.98
CA ARG A 249 5.42 40.56 -12.09
C ARG A 249 4.63 41.07 -13.30
N ARG A 250 3.54 40.39 -13.66
CA ARG A 250 2.76 40.64 -14.90
C ARG A 250 1.33 41.14 -14.65
N GLY A 251 0.87 41.16 -13.40
CA GLY A 251 -0.51 41.51 -13.05
C GLY A 251 -1.55 40.42 -13.33
N ASP A 252 -1.12 39.27 -13.85
CA ASP A 252 -1.95 38.09 -14.14
C ASP A 252 -1.24 36.84 -13.59
N PRO A 253 -1.93 35.95 -12.87
CA PRO A 253 -1.34 34.74 -12.30
C PRO A 253 -0.73 33.78 -13.35
N ASN A 254 -1.16 33.82 -14.61
CA ASN A 254 -0.81 32.78 -15.60
C ASN A 254 0.03 33.29 -16.78
N GLN A 255 0.64 34.47 -16.68
CA GLN A 255 1.34 35.12 -17.81
C GLN A 255 2.86 35.25 -17.64
N ALA A 256 3.43 34.92 -16.49
CA ALA A 256 4.89 34.89 -16.36
C ALA A 256 5.52 33.87 -17.30
N GLU A 257 6.72 34.18 -17.77
CA GLU A 257 7.55 33.25 -18.53
C GLU A 257 8.11 32.20 -17.58
N LEU A 258 7.85 30.93 -17.90
CA LEU A 258 8.14 29.80 -17.02
C LEU A 258 8.84 28.70 -17.80
N LEU A 259 10.01 28.30 -17.31
CA LEU A 259 10.89 27.33 -17.95
C LEU A 259 10.93 26.07 -17.10
N ALA A 260 10.36 24.97 -17.60
CA ALA A 260 10.44 23.66 -16.97
C ALA A 260 11.62 22.88 -17.54
N VAL A 261 12.68 22.73 -16.76
CA VAL A 261 13.92 22.05 -17.17
C VAL A 261 13.83 20.56 -16.86
N TYR A 262 14.25 19.71 -17.79
CA TYR A 262 14.24 18.25 -17.60
C TYR A 262 15.50 17.55 -18.16
N ASP A 263 15.79 16.34 -17.65
CA ASP A 263 16.97 15.56 -18.03
C ASP A 263 16.79 14.78 -19.35
N VAL A 264 15.83 13.85 -19.32
CA VAL A 264 15.63 12.86 -20.39
C VAL A 264 14.32 13.13 -21.13
N ALA A 265 13.23 13.28 -20.37
CA ALA A 265 11.90 13.61 -20.88
C ALA A 265 11.23 14.62 -19.94
N PRO A 266 10.30 15.45 -20.43
CA PRO A 266 9.51 16.36 -19.60
C PRO A 266 8.81 15.60 -18.48
N ASP A 267 8.87 16.13 -17.26
CA ASP A 267 8.15 15.51 -16.15
C ASP A 267 6.63 15.70 -16.36
N PRO A 268 5.86 14.60 -16.49
CA PRO A 268 4.42 14.71 -16.67
C PRO A 268 3.70 15.33 -15.47
N VAL A 269 4.24 15.23 -14.25
CA VAL A 269 3.65 15.80 -13.04
C VAL A 269 3.83 17.31 -13.06
N VAL A 270 5.06 17.81 -13.18
CA VAL A 270 5.33 19.26 -13.34
C VAL A 270 4.52 19.84 -14.50
N GLY A 271 4.54 19.19 -15.66
CA GLY A 271 3.82 19.65 -16.84
C GLY A 271 2.30 19.72 -16.65
N TRP A 272 1.71 18.80 -15.90
CA TRP A 272 0.28 18.82 -15.59
C TRP A 272 -0.10 19.92 -14.61
N TYR A 273 0.69 20.12 -13.55
CA TYR A 273 0.40 21.14 -12.53
C TYR A 273 0.62 22.57 -13.05
N LEU A 274 1.58 22.77 -13.95
CA LEU A 274 1.87 24.08 -14.53
C LEU A 274 1.14 24.34 -15.86
N ARG A 275 0.23 23.45 -16.28
CA ARG A 275 -0.44 23.52 -17.60
C ARG A 275 -1.21 24.81 -17.85
N ASP A 276 -1.67 25.47 -16.78
CA ASP A 276 -2.50 26.67 -16.87
C ASP A 276 -1.64 27.93 -17.16
N MET A 277 -0.32 27.82 -17.05
CA MET A 277 0.65 28.86 -17.40
C MET A 277 0.76 28.99 -18.92
N ARG A 278 0.43 30.18 -19.44
CA ARG A 278 0.36 30.42 -20.90
C ARG A 278 1.72 30.42 -21.59
N ASN A 279 2.76 30.81 -20.85
CA ASN A 279 4.13 30.94 -21.35
C ASN A 279 5.04 29.86 -20.72
N LEU A 280 4.53 28.63 -20.58
CA LEU A 280 5.29 27.47 -20.12
C LEU A 280 6.09 26.87 -21.29
N GLU A 281 7.41 26.83 -21.15
CA GLU A 281 8.31 26.20 -22.10
C GLU A 281 9.07 25.04 -21.42
N HIS A 282 9.10 23.88 -22.06
CA HIS A 282 9.84 22.71 -21.58
C HIS A 282 11.20 22.65 -22.26
N VAL A 283 12.27 22.66 -21.48
CA VAL A 283 13.63 22.72 -22.02
C VAL A 283 14.50 21.60 -21.48
N ARG A 284 15.25 20.95 -22.37
CA ARG A 284 16.15 19.87 -21.98
C ARG A 284 17.47 20.42 -21.44
N GLY A 285 17.91 19.91 -20.30
CA GLY A 285 19.07 20.40 -19.55
C GLY A 285 20.45 20.25 -20.20
N VAL A 286 20.54 19.89 -21.49
CA VAL A 286 21.78 20.00 -22.30
C VAL A 286 21.90 21.40 -22.92
N ASP A 287 20.78 22.12 -23.09
CA ASP A 287 20.72 23.45 -23.72
C ASP A 287 20.53 24.58 -22.69
N ALA A 288 20.75 24.31 -21.39
CA ALA A 288 20.55 25.32 -20.37
C ALA A 288 21.59 26.47 -20.42
N SER A 289 22.74 26.24 -21.03
CA SER A 289 23.76 27.27 -21.30
C SER A 289 23.30 28.28 -22.36
N THR A 290 22.35 27.92 -23.23
CA THR A 290 21.73 28.81 -24.22
C THR A 290 20.74 29.80 -23.59
N PHE A 291 20.22 29.52 -22.38
CA PHE A 291 19.35 30.45 -21.66
C PHE A 291 20.07 31.77 -21.32
N GLN A 292 21.38 31.73 -21.10
CA GLN A 292 22.13 32.87 -20.57
C GLN A 292 22.20 34.09 -21.51
N ALA A 293 22.00 33.94 -22.83
CA ALA A 293 22.31 35.00 -23.79
C ALA A 293 21.09 35.72 -24.41
N GLN A 294 19.93 35.06 -24.55
CA GLN A 294 18.81 35.62 -25.35
C GLN A 294 17.58 36.02 -24.52
N SER A 295 17.21 35.29 -23.47
CA SER A 295 15.98 35.58 -22.70
C SER A 295 16.19 36.61 -21.59
N PHE A 296 17.25 36.49 -20.78
CA PHE A 296 17.49 37.42 -19.64
C PHE A 296 17.75 38.86 -20.08
N ALA A 297 18.47 39.04 -21.20
CA ALA A 297 18.82 40.35 -21.74
C ALA A 297 17.64 41.04 -22.43
N ALA A 298 16.70 40.28 -23.02
CA ALA A 298 15.54 40.82 -23.71
C ALA A 298 14.42 41.26 -22.76
N LEU A 299 14.27 40.59 -21.60
CA LEU A 299 13.16 40.83 -20.67
C LEU A 299 13.44 41.96 -19.67
N GLY A 300 14.70 42.09 -19.23
CA GLY A 300 15.09 43.02 -18.17
C GLY A 300 14.47 42.69 -16.79
N ALA A 301 15.12 43.09 -15.70
CA ALA A 301 14.51 43.01 -14.37
C ALA A 301 13.32 43.98 -14.30
N PRO A 302 12.13 43.58 -13.79
CA PRO A 302 11.82 42.40 -12.99
C PRO A 302 11.19 41.20 -13.75
N ASN A 303 11.24 41.20 -15.08
CA ASN A 303 10.51 40.25 -15.93
C ASN A 303 11.29 38.99 -16.28
N TRP A 304 12.37 38.69 -15.56
CA TRP A 304 13.15 37.48 -15.78
C TRP A 304 12.30 36.21 -15.59
N PRO A 305 12.58 35.14 -16.36
CA PRO A 305 11.76 33.94 -16.34
C PRO A 305 11.84 33.22 -15.00
N LEU A 306 10.73 32.60 -14.60
CA LEU A 306 10.70 31.63 -13.52
C LEU A 306 11.26 30.31 -14.05
N ILE A 307 12.12 29.64 -13.28
CA ILE A 307 12.78 28.41 -13.72
C ILE A 307 12.43 27.32 -12.73
N VAL A 308 11.92 26.19 -13.22
CA VAL A 308 11.55 25.01 -12.44
C VAL A 308 12.42 23.88 -12.91
N ALA A 309 13.27 23.34 -12.03
CA ALA A 309 14.25 22.32 -12.40
C ALA A 309 14.42 21.25 -11.31
N PRO A 310 14.82 20.01 -11.65
CA PRO A 310 15.08 18.97 -10.66
C PRO A 310 16.10 19.43 -9.62
N ALA A 311 15.84 19.20 -8.33
CA ALA A 311 16.71 19.68 -7.25
C ALA A 311 18.12 19.09 -7.32
N THR A 312 18.28 17.88 -7.88
CA THR A 312 19.58 17.25 -8.17
C THR A 312 20.47 18.08 -9.09
N ARG A 313 19.91 19.05 -9.82
CA ARG A 313 20.64 19.97 -10.71
C ARG A 313 20.98 21.31 -10.10
N ASN A 314 20.60 21.61 -8.86
CA ASN A 314 20.83 22.93 -8.24
C ASN A 314 22.29 23.39 -8.40
N ASP A 315 23.27 22.49 -8.21
CA ASP A 315 24.70 22.82 -8.33
C ASP A 315 25.21 22.93 -9.78
N SER A 316 24.43 22.44 -10.75
CA SER A 316 24.80 22.39 -12.18
C SER A 316 24.10 23.47 -13.03
N LEU A 317 23.07 24.12 -12.48
CA LEU A 317 22.34 25.20 -13.12
C LEU A 317 23.12 26.51 -12.95
N ALA A 318 23.78 26.95 -14.01
CA ALA A 318 24.46 28.24 -14.05
C ALA A 318 23.44 29.38 -14.22
N LEU A 319 22.80 29.80 -13.13
CA LEU A 319 21.85 30.92 -13.11
C LEU A 319 22.57 32.26 -12.83
N PRO A 320 22.12 33.37 -13.43
CA PRO A 320 22.65 34.70 -13.10
C PRO A 320 22.37 35.09 -11.64
N ASP A 321 23.26 35.86 -11.00
CA ASP A 321 22.90 36.56 -9.77
C ASP A 321 21.87 37.66 -10.09
N PRO A 322 20.73 37.80 -9.36
CA PRO A 322 20.42 37.18 -8.08
C PRO A 322 19.19 36.26 -8.15
N TYR A 323 19.33 35.03 -8.63
CA TYR A 323 18.28 34.02 -8.49
C TYR A 323 18.25 33.45 -7.05
N ILE A 324 17.05 33.28 -6.49
CA ILE A 324 16.80 32.54 -5.25
C ILE A 324 16.01 31.29 -5.59
N GLY A 325 16.46 30.15 -5.07
CA GLY A 325 15.79 28.86 -5.17
C GLY A 325 14.91 28.56 -3.95
N SER A 326 13.78 27.89 -4.18
CA SER A 326 12.97 27.25 -3.14
C SER A 326 12.66 25.82 -3.58
N ASP A 327 12.94 24.86 -2.71
CA ASP A 327 12.77 23.44 -3.01
C ASP A 327 11.35 22.99 -2.66
N TYR A 328 10.75 22.18 -3.54
CA TYR A 328 9.44 21.57 -3.38
C TYR A 328 9.56 20.08 -3.62
N ASP A 329 8.90 19.29 -2.78
CA ASP A 329 8.79 17.86 -3.02
C ASP A 329 7.81 17.59 -4.17
N GLU A 330 8.19 16.74 -5.11
CA GLU A 330 7.38 16.43 -6.29
C GLU A 330 6.69 15.07 -6.14
N VAL A 331 7.50 14.03 -5.95
CA VAL A 331 7.03 12.66 -5.83
C VAL A 331 7.46 12.08 -4.51
N VAL A 332 6.45 11.69 -3.74
CA VAL A 332 6.62 10.91 -2.52
C VAL A 332 6.40 9.45 -2.88
N VAL A 333 7.39 8.61 -2.58
CA VAL A 333 7.27 7.16 -2.79
C VAL A 333 7.17 6.49 -1.45
N TRP A 334 6.28 5.52 -1.37
CA TRP A 334 6.15 4.63 -0.24
C TRP A 334 6.56 3.20 -0.61
N ASN A 335 7.42 2.62 0.22
CA ASN A 335 7.85 1.23 0.17
C ASN A 335 8.07 0.69 1.60
N THR A 336 7.74 -0.58 1.87
CA THR A 336 8.03 -1.20 3.18
C THR A 336 9.53 -1.30 3.47
N ALA A 337 10.38 -1.24 2.44
CA ALA A 337 11.84 -1.12 2.61
C ALA A 337 12.26 0.18 3.31
N MET A 338 11.37 1.18 3.37
CA MET A 338 11.62 2.47 4.03
C MET A 338 11.22 2.46 5.51
N LEU A 339 10.57 1.39 6.00
CA LEU A 339 10.44 1.18 7.45
C LEU A 339 11.85 0.91 8.01
N PRO A 340 12.18 1.42 9.21
CA PRO A 340 13.48 1.15 9.81
C PRO A 340 13.75 -0.36 9.83
N GLN A 341 14.92 -0.78 9.32
CA GLN A 341 15.34 -2.17 9.32
C GLN A 341 16.44 -2.38 10.36
N PRO A 342 16.44 -3.54 11.06
CA PRO A 342 17.52 -3.88 11.96
C PRO A 342 18.85 -3.94 11.18
N PRO A 343 19.96 -3.43 11.74
CA PRO A 343 21.27 -3.51 11.09
C PRO A 343 21.65 -4.98 10.85
N VAL A 344 22.17 -5.29 9.65
CA VAL A 344 22.50 -6.65 9.22
C VAL A 344 23.80 -7.16 9.89
N ASP A 345 24.71 -6.25 10.25
CA ASP A 345 26.08 -6.61 10.65
C ASP A 345 26.39 -6.41 12.15
N ASP A 346 25.53 -5.74 12.92
CA ASP A 346 25.78 -5.45 14.35
C ASP A 346 24.85 -6.25 15.27
N ALA A 347 25.25 -7.49 15.57
CA ALA A 347 24.59 -8.34 16.57
C ALA A 347 24.64 -7.75 18.01
N SER A 348 25.45 -6.72 18.24
CA SER A 348 25.56 -6.00 19.52
C SER A 348 24.44 -4.98 19.74
N ASP A 349 23.91 -4.35 18.68
CA ASP A 349 22.88 -3.30 18.78
C ASP A 349 21.45 -3.89 18.98
N VAL A 350 21.30 -5.20 18.79
CA VAL A 350 20.07 -5.98 19.04
C VAL A 350 19.86 -6.29 20.54
N GLN A 351 20.80 -5.93 21.41
CA GLN A 351 20.73 -6.24 22.84
C GLN A 351 19.80 -5.32 23.65
N ASP A 352 19.44 -4.14 23.16
CA ASP A 352 18.44 -3.29 23.82
C ASP A 352 17.03 -3.57 23.27
N PRO A 353 16.17 -4.31 24.02
CA PRO A 353 14.81 -4.60 23.58
C PRO A 353 13.98 -3.31 23.43
N GLN A 354 14.25 -2.27 24.22
CA GLN A 354 13.53 -1.01 24.18
C GLN A 354 13.80 -0.26 22.88
N ARG A 355 15.08 -0.17 22.48
CA ARG A 355 15.50 0.43 21.22
C ARG A 355 14.97 -0.34 20.01
N THR A 356 14.97 -1.67 20.10
CA THR A 356 14.45 -2.56 19.05
C THR A 356 12.95 -2.35 18.84
N TRP A 357 12.20 -2.25 19.93
CA TRP A 357 10.76 -1.99 19.89
C TRP A 357 10.43 -0.61 19.32
N SER A 358 11.04 0.45 19.86
CA SER A 358 10.73 1.82 19.46
C SER A 358 11.10 2.10 18.00
N THR A 359 12.23 1.56 17.55
CA THR A 359 12.81 1.88 16.24
C THR A 359 12.27 0.98 15.15
N TYR A 360 12.11 -0.33 15.40
CA TYR A 360 11.81 -1.31 14.33
C TYR A 360 10.41 -1.92 14.46
N GLN A 361 10.07 -2.48 15.62
CA GLN A 361 8.84 -3.29 15.75
C GLN A 361 7.57 -2.44 15.82
N ARG A 362 7.59 -1.33 16.59
CA ARG A 362 6.43 -0.46 16.76
C ARG A 362 6.03 0.24 15.46
N PRO A 363 6.94 0.86 14.67
CA PRO A 363 6.56 1.45 13.39
C PRO A 363 5.97 0.41 12.41
N LEU A 364 6.53 -0.80 12.39
CA LEU A 364 6.01 -1.90 11.56
C LEU A 364 4.59 -2.32 11.99
N LEU A 365 4.33 -2.47 13.29
CA LEU A 365 3.00 -2.81 13.79
C LEU A 365 1.98 -1.67 13.58
N ARG A 366 2.38 -0.41 13.79
CA ARG A 366 1.56 0.77 13.47
C ARG A 366 1.20 0.81 11.99
N TRP A 367 2.15 0.48 11.13
CA TRP A 367 1.90 0.37 9.70
C TRP A 367 0.91 -0.76 9.38
N LEU A 368 1.10 -1.97 9.94
CA LEU A 368 0.18 -3.10 9.76
C LEU A 368 -1.26 -2.77 10.21
N MET A 369 -1.42 -2.05 11.32
CA MET A 369 -2.75 -1.76 11.89
C MET A 369 -3.45 -0.54 11.31
N TYR A 370 -2.69 0.53 11.06
CA TYR A 370 -3.22 1.86 10.74
C TYR A 370 -2.85 2.34 9.34
N ARG A 371 -1.95 1.63 8.64
CA ARG A 371 -1.37 2.06 7.36
C ARG A 371 -0.78 3.47 7.43
N LYS A 372 -0.21 3.83 8.58
CA LYS A 372 0.40 5.14 8.82
C LYS A 372 1.90 5.05 8.78
N VAL A 373 2.53 6.05 8.17
CA VAL A 373 3.96 6.32 8.22
C VAL A 373 4.14 7.73 8.76
N GLU A 374 5.11 7.95 9.64
CA GLU A 374 5.31 9.26 10.26
C GLU A 374 6.09 10.23 9.37
N GLN A 375 6.96 9.72 8.49
CA GLN A 375 7.78 10.50 7.57
C GLN A 375 7.99 9.73 6.25
N PRO A 376 7.16 9.96 5.22
CA PRO A 376 7.39 9.35 3.91
C PRO A 376 8.54 10.09 3.20
N PRO A 377 9.56 9.38 2.68
CA PRO A 377 10.69 10.02 2.01
C PRO A 377 10.30 10.53 0.62
N THR A 378 10.92 11.65 0.24
CA THR A 378 10.72 12.27 -1.07
C THR A 378 11.78 11.73 -2.02
N VAL A 379 11.34 11.27 -3.19
CA VAL A 379 12.21 10.59 -4.17
C VAL A 379 12.57 11.51 -5.31
N GLN A 380 11.67 12.46 -5.61
CA GLN A 380 11.91 13.51 -6.58
C GLN A 380 11.48 14.83 -5.96
N SER A 381 12.33 15.84 -6.13
CA SER A 381 12.09 17.20 -5.71
C SER A 381 12.52 18.15 -6.82
N VAL A 382 11.90 19.31 -6.83
CA VAL A 382 12.02 20.33 -7.86
C VAL A 382 12.23 21.66 -7.19
N THR A 383 13.14 22.46 -7.75
CA THR A 383 13.48 23.79 -7.25
C THR A 383 12.84 24.83 -8.15
N LEU A 384 12.08 25.75 -7.54
CA LEU A 384 11.65 26.99 -8.19
C LEU A 384 12.72 28.06 -7.98
N TRP A 385 13.26 28.54 -9.08
CA TRP A 385 14.23 29.62 -9.13
C TRP A 385 13.55 30.89 -9.61
N ALA A 386 13.63 31.94 -8.79
CA ALA A 386 13.09 33.27 -9.09
C ALA A 386 14.15 34.35 -8.89
N ALA A 387 14.22 35.30 -9.83
CA ALA A 387 15.02 36.52 -9.66
C ALA A 387 14.55 37.34 -8.44
N ARG A 388 15.49 37.89 -7.65
CA ARG A 388 15.17 38.80 -6.52
C ARG A 388 14.46 40.07 -6.94
#